data_AF-A0A9P6JQF2-F1
#
_entry.id   AF-A0A9P6JQF2-F1
#
_cell.length_a   1.000
_cell.length_b   1.000
_cell.length_c   1.000
_cell.angle_alpha   90.00
_cell.angle_beta   90.00
_cell.angle_gamma   90.00
#
_symmetry.space_group_name_H-M   'P 1'
#
loop_
_entity.id
_entity.type
_entity.pdbx_description
1 polymer ?
#
loop_
_entity_poly.entity_id
_entity_poly.type
_entity_poly.pdbx_seq_one_letter_code
_entity_poly.pdbx_strand_id
1 'polypeptide(L)'
;MVSNSEPSYLRAIAPALPAEIASKLRSLCAQPANEIFLENFVRLLSGAKYSSEASTQLREQWTENQTLIKTIVDELRPTPTDRKRTRSEDAMDVAEDAVSPKRRRTTPNGEPSQNGNSSVIQQQELGVPLFALHNVSTTSPIRKKVDITVHRNALVLVNPSTKAPEATISLSNLKRAFVLPTRGKTKPHWTVILLSSDVPDNPKTKRIPGAAPSENQQVVFGLDANTAANFMTSTYNNGEAAQETHPKNSPTSPLIDTFLSHSGIPVVRPSASTFKSACGGVLAGSSASVDGIPGVEAYRAAKSGNLWFSEEGILWGESKPCEFWSIEDLISRDEGVRIVGHGAGRSCTVVLTRRIGGVSTASEVDDVGKDEEMGEETEFAMIDGKEREAISTWVRNHRDSFGGAAGKEKGKEKAILKPKPSSNGPMTIHNLPDESDDEDEAFEVDNLSDLDGSEKSSDSDDDRESENEAGSAEGDADGSGSGDDAEADDEVEELDPAHHPLLRPGAMPRMSRAALNMAAAIVEDAVTGGDGADDQDEPEEEGEDELED
;
A
#
# COMPACT_ATOMS: atom_id res chain seq x y z
N MET A 1 1.72 -61.95 41.84
CA MET A 1 1.42 -60.55 41.46
C MET A 1 2.03 -60.34 40.09
N VAL A 2 1.21 -60.28 39.03
CA VAL A 2 1.69 -59.97 37.68
C VAL A 2 1.93 -58.47 37.68
N SER A 3 3.18 -58.05 37.61
CA SER A 3 3.52 -56.65 37.40
C SER A 3 2.97 -56.26 36.03
N ASN A 4 1.91 -55.44 36.01
CA ASN A 4 1.42 -54.80 34.79
C ASN A 4 2.51 -53.86 34.29
N SER A 5 3.45 -54.41 33.51
CA SER A 5 4.40 -53.62 32.73
C SER A 5 3.59 -52.70 31.84
N GLU A 6 3.84 -51.38 31.92
CA GLU A 6 3.27 -50.45 30.97
C GLU A 6 3.62 -50.90 29.54
N PRO A 7 2.69 -50.75 28.58
CA PRO A 7 3.00 -51.03 27.18
C PRO A 7 4.10 -50.07 26.68
N SER A 8 5.15 -50.62 26.08
CA SER A 8 6.21 -49.83 25.42
C SER A 8 5.70 -49.30 24.08
N TYR A 9 5.74 -47.98 23.91
CA TYR A 9 5.40 -47.31 22.66
C TYR A 9 6.34 -47.75 21.54
N LEU A 10 7.62 -47.89 21.86
CA LEU A 10 8.66 -48.29 20.90
C LEU A 10 8.40 -49.70 20.37
N ARG A 11 8.03 -50.65 21.24
CA ARG A 11 7.64 -52.01 20.82
C ARG A 11 6.33 -52.05 20.04
N ALA A 12 5.38 -51.16 20.35
CA ALA A 12 4.12 -51.06 19.62
C ALA A 12 4.29 -50.52 18.19
N ILE A 13 5.23 -49.58 17.99
CA ILE A 13 5.48 -48.95 16.68
C ILE A 13 6.44 -49.77 15.81
N ALA A 14 7.37 -50.53 16.42
CA ALA A 14 8.39 -51.28 15.68
C ALA A 14 7.86 -52.17 14.52
N PRO A 15 6.71 -52.87 14.63
CA PRO A 15 6.15 -53.65 13.53
C PRO A 15 5.62 -52.82 12.35
N ALA A 16 5.29 -51.54 12.58
CA ALA A 16 4.77 -50.63 11.57
C ALA A 16 5.88 -49.88 10.80
N LEU A 17 7.14 -49.98 11.25
CA LEU A 17 8.27 -49.34 10.59
C LEU A 17 8.74 -50.15 9.38
N PRO A 18 9.27 -49.50 8.32
CA PRO A 18 9.97 -50.19 7.24
C PRO A 18 11.05 -51.13 7.77
N ALA A 19 11.21 -52.29 7.14
CA ALA A 19 12.07 -53.38 7.65
C ALA A 19 13.51 -52.93 7.96
N GLU A 20 14.08 -52.05 7.14
CA GLU A 20 15.42 -51.50 7.35
C GLU A 20 15.51 -50.66 8.64
N ILE A 21 14.54 -49.76 8.85
CA ILE A 21 14.47 -48.90 10.04
C ILE A 21 14.20 -49.74 11.27
N ALA A 22 13.28 -50.70 11.18
CA ALA A 22 12.97 -51.63 12.27
C ALA A 22 14.19 -52.47 12.68
N SER A 23 15.04 -52.87 11.73
CA SER A 23 16.29 -53.60 12.02
C SER A 23 17.32 -52.72 12.73
N LYS A 24 17.50 -51.47 12.26
CA LYS A 24 18.40 -50.49 12.90
C LYS A 24 17.92 -50.13 14.31
N LEU A 25 16.61 -49.92 14.49
CA LEU A 25 16.01 -49.65 15.79
C LEU A 25 16.24 -50.81 16.77
N ARG A 26 16.02 -52.06 16.33
CA ARG A 26 16.32 -53.24 17.15
C ARG A 26 17.79 -53.35 17.54
N SER A 27 18.70 -53.02 16.62
CA SER A 27 20.14 -53.00 16.91
C SER A 27 20.50 -51.93 17.95
N LEU A 28 19.89 -50.75 17.88
CA LEU A 28 20.10 -49.67 18.85
C LEU A 28 19.54 -50.06 20.24
N CYS A 29 18.36 -50.68 20.27
CA CYS A 29 17.73 -51.18 21.49
C CYS A 29 18.40 -52.42 22.09
N ALA A 30 19.47 -52.97 21.48
CA ALA A 30 20.25 -54.05 22.10
C ALA A 30 20.93 -53.59 23.41
N GLN A 31 21.12 -52.28 23.59
CA GLN A 31 21.56 -51.68 24.85
C GLN A 31 20.36 -51.11 25.61
N PRO A 32 20.12 -51.52 26.88
CA PRO A 32 18.96 -51.06 27.66
C PRO A 32 18.87 -49.53 27.80
N ALA A 33 20.01 -48.84 27.93
CA ALA A 33 20.05 -47.38 28.03
C ALA A 33 19.45 -46.70 26.79
N ASN A 34 19.70 -47.26 25.59
CA ASN A 34 19.16 -46.73 24.35
C ASN A 34 17.66 -47.02 24.21
N GLU A 35 17.19 -48.19 24.66
CA GLU A 35 15.76 -48.52 24.67
C GLU A 35 14.98 -47.52 25.54
N ILE A 36 15.48 -47.21 26.74
CA ILE A 36 14.85 -46.23 27.66
C ILE A 36 14.86 -44.81 27.07
N PHE A 37 15.99 -44.39 26.49
CA PHE A 37 16.10 -43.07 25.85
C PHE A 37 15.12 -42.93 24.69
N LEU A 38 15.09 -43.90 23.78
CA LEU A 38 14.22 -43.87 22.61
C LEU A 38 12.74 -44.00 22.97
N GLU A 39 12.39 -44.83 23.97
CA GLU A 39 11.02 -44.93 24.50
C GLU A 39 10.54 -43.57 25.01
N ASN A 40 11.36 -42.86 25.81
CA ASN A 40 11.02 -41.53 26.28
C ASN A 40 10.96 -40.50 25.13
N PHE A 41 11.87 -40.57 24.15
CA PHE A 41 11.84 -39.67 23.00
C PHE A 41 10.55 -39.83 22.17
N VAL A 42 10.10 -41.07 21.94
CA VAL A 42 8.83 -41.36 21.25
C VAL A 42 7.63 -40.90 22.08
N ARG A 43 7.64 -41.14 23.40
CA ARG A 43 6.59 -40.66 24.31
C ARG A 43 6.52 -39.12 24.30
N LEU A 44 7.66 -38.44 24.25
CA LEU A 44 7.74 -36.99 24.18
C LEU A 44 7.09 -36.46 22.89
N LEU A 45 7.46 -36.99 21.73
CA LEU A 45 6.90 -36.62 20.43
C LEU A 45 5.40 -36.93 20.27
N SER A 46 4.91 -37.99 20.93
CA SER A 46 3.52 -38.44 20.82
C SER A 46 2.56 -37.78 21.83
N GLY A 47 3.06 -36.92 22.73
CA GLY A 47 2.21 -36.33 23.77
C GLY A 47 1.94 -37.27 24.96
N ALA A 48 2.67 -38.37 25.09
CA ALA A 48 2.51 -39.33 26.18
C ALA A 48 3.26 -38.92 27.45
N LYS A 49 2.92 -39.56 28.57
CA LYS A 49 3.66 -39.43 29.85
C LYS A 49 5.01 -40.12 29.75
N TYR A 50 6.03 -39.58 30.43
CA TYR A 50 7.36 -40.19 30.54
C TYR A 50 7.30 -41.61 31.14
N SER A 51 8.31 -42.44 30.85
CA SER A 51 8.45 -43.77 31.43
C SER A 51 8.72 -43.71 32.94
N SER A 52 8.28 -44.72 33.70
CA SER A 52 8.59 -44.86 35.12
C SER A 52 10.10 -44.88 35.42
N GLU A 53 10.93 -45.18 34.41
CA GLU A 53 12.40 -45.22 34.49
C GLU A 53 13.06 -43.88 34.13
N ALA A 54 12.30 -42.84 33.78
CA ALA A 54 12.83 -41.51 33.48
C ALA A 54 13.46 -40.85 34.72
N SER A 55 14.58 -40.13 34.53
CA SER A 55 15.25 -39.37 35.59
C SER A 55 14.39 -38.21 36.12
N THR A 56 14.60 -37.79 37.36
CA THR A 56 13.82 -36.70 37.99
C THR A 56 13.88 -35.40 37.20
N GLN A 57 15.07 -35.02 36.72
CA GLN A 57 15.27 -33.82 35.90
C GLN A 57 14.45 -33.86 34.60
N LEU A 58 14.37 -35.02 33.94
CA LEU A 58 13.59 -35.17 32.72
C LEU A 58 12.09 -35.02 32.99
N ARG A 59 11.60 -35.44 34.16
CA ARG A 59 10.20 -35.33 34.56
C ARG A 59 9.79 -33.88 34.81
N GLU A 60 10.67 -33.09 35.43
CA GLU A 60 10.44 -31.67 35.73
C GLU A 60 10.30 -30.84 34.44
N GLN A 61 11.11 -31.14 33.42
CA GLN A 61 11.11 -30.42 32.14
C GLN A 61 10.16 -31.01 31.10
N TRP A 62 9.45 -32.10 31.43
CA TRP A 62 8.73 -32.90 30.43
C TRP A 62 7.64 -32.10 29.72
N THR A 63 6.75 -31.46 30.48
CA THR A 63 5.57 -30.77 29.95
C THR A 63 5.95 -29.55 29.09
N GLU A 64 6.97 -28.79 29.53
CA GLU A 64 7.47 -27.62 28.81
C GLU A 64 8.10 -28.04 27.46
N ASN A 65 9.03 -29.00 27.50
CA ASN A 65 9.70 -29.49 26.31
C ASN A 65 8.73 -30.19 25.35
N GLN A 66 7.75 -30.92 25.87
CA GLN A 66 6.71 -31.56 25.04
C GLN A 66 5.87 -30.52 24.29
N THR A 67 5.52 -29.42 24.95
CA THR A 67 4.75 -28.32 24.33
C THR A 67 5.57 -27.65 23.24
N LEU A 68 6.83 -27.32 23.51
CA LEU A 68 7.75 -26.73 22.56
C LEU A 68 7.96 -27.62 21.32
N ILE A 69 8.20 -28.91 21.53
CA ILE A 69 8.40 -29.88 20.44
C ILE A 69 7.12 -30.02 19.61
N LYS A 70 5.95 -30.04 20.24
CA LYS A 70 4.68 -30.11 19.51
C LYS A 70 4.50 -28.90 18.59
N THR A 71 4.81 -27.69 19.07
CA THR A 71 4.79 -26.47 18.24
C THR A 71 5.73 -26.60 17.04
N ILE A 72 6.98 -27.03 17.25
CA ILE A 72 7.95 -27.23 16.16
C ILE A 72 7.48 -28.29 15.16
N VAL A 73 6.97 -29.43 15.65
CA VAL A 73 6.49 -30.51 14.77
C VAL A 73 5.26 -30.07 13.98
N ASP A 74 4.35 -29.30 14.58
CA ASP A 74 3.18 -28.77 13.90
C ASP A 74 3.56 -27.70 12.86
N GLU A 75 4.61 -26.91 13.10
CA GLU A 75 5.21 -25.99 12.10
C GLU A 75 5.86 -26.73 10.93
N LEU A 76 6.52 -27.86 11.19
CA LEU A 76 7.18 -28.68 10.17
C LEU A 76 6.21 -29.53 9.35
N ARG A 77 4.99 -29.77 9.85
CA ARG A 77 3.97 -30.52 9.11
C ARG A 77 3.50 -29.68 7.93
N PRO A 78 3.73 -30.12 6.69
CA PRO A 78 3.15 -29.44 5.54
C PRO A 78 1.64 -29.47 5.73
N THR A 79 1.04 -28.29 5.88
CA THR A 79 -0.42 -28.18 5.95
C THR A 79 -0.97 -28.88 4.71
N PRO A 80 -1.85 -29.89 4.87
CA PRO A 80 -2.40 -30.59 3.73
C PRO A 80 -3.13 -29.55 2.90
N THR A 81 -2.51 -29.17 1.78
CA THR A 81 -3.08 -28.25 0.82
C THR A 81 -4.47 -28.73 0.50
N ASP A 82 -5.48 -27.86 0.70
CA ASP A 82 -6.88 -28.05 0.35
C ASP A 82 -7.01 -28.63 -1.07
N ARG A 83 -6.93 -29.96 -1.18
CA ARG A 83 -7.38 -30.70 -2.35
C ARG A 83 -8.90 -30.77 -2.23
N LYS A 84 -9.55 -29.66 -2.53
CA LYS A 84 -10.96 -29.63 -2.92
C LYS A 84 -11.09 -30.39 -4.25
N ARG A 85 -11.14 -31.72 -4.17
CA ARG A 85 -11.88 -32.55 -5.12
C ARG A 85 -13.24 -32.79 -4.48
N THR A 86 -14.26 -32.11 -5.01
CA THR A 86 -15.63 -32.62 -4.99
C THR A 86 -16.10 -32.60 -6.43
N ARG A 87 -15.95 -33.77 -7.04
CA ARG A 87 -16.66 -34.21 -8.24
C ARG A 87 -18.05 -34.63 -7.77
N SER A 88 -19.09 -33.99 -8.29
CA SER A 88 -20.42 -34.56 -8.43
C SER A 88 -20.95 -34.11 -9.78
N GLU A 89 -21.02 -35.08 -10.69
CA GLU A 89 -21.79 -35.03 -11.93
C GLU A 89 -23.29 -35.01 -11.58
N ASP A 90 -24.11 -34.52 -12.53
CA ASP A 90 -25.57 -34.36 -12.55
C ASP A 90 -26.19 -33.09 -11.92
N ALA A 91 -26.31 -32.05 -12.74
CA ALA A 91 -27.60 -31.46 -13.13
C ALA A 91 -27.40 -30.33 -14.16
N MET A 92 -28.10 -30.42 -15.28
CA MET A 92 -28.31 -29.33 -16.23
C MET A 92 -29.10 -28.21 -15.55
N ASP A 93 -28.62 -26.96 -15.60
CA ASP A 93 -29.36 -25.83 -16.18
C ASP A 93 -28.62 -24.48 -16.04
N VAL A 94 -28.75 -23.72 -17.13
CA VAL A 94 -28.54 -22.29 -17.39
C VAL A 94 -28.30 -21.36 -16.19
N ALA A 95 -27.16 -20.63 -16.17
CA ALA A 95 -27.12 -19.18 -15.93
C ALA A 95 -25.68 -18.57 -15.92
N GLU A 96 -25.63 -17.46 -16.65
CA GLU A 96 -24.69 -16.35 -16.84
C GLU A 96 -23.53 -16.06 -15.86
N ASP A 97 -22.49 -15.52 -16.50
CA ASP A 97 -21.22 -15.01 -16.01
C ASP A 97 -21.31 -13.99 -14.85
N ALA A 98 -20.64 -14.31 -13.75
CA ALA A 98 -20.14 -13.32 -12.79
C ALA A 98 -18.84 -13.82 -12.13
N VAL A 99 -17.70 -13.45 -12.72
CA VAL A 99 -16.36 -13.72 -12.17
C VAL A 99 -16.12 -12.82 -10.96
N SER A 100 -16.16 -13.40 -9.76
CA SER A 100 -15.79 -12.74 -8.50
C SER A 100 -14.35 -13.10 -8.09
N PRO A 101 -13.50 -12.12 -7.72
CA PRO A 101 -12.10 -12.41 -7.39
C PRO A 101 -11.95 -13.06 -6.00
N LYS A 102 -11.25 -14.20 -5.99
CA LYS A 102 -10.90 -15.02 -4.82
C LYS A 102 -10.20 -14.20 -3.72
N ARG A 103 -10.82 -14.17 -2.53
CA ARG A 103 -10.26 -13.64 -1.27
C ARG A 103 -8.97 -14.38 -0.89
N ARG A 104 -7.91 -13.62 -0.60
CA ARG A 104 -6.68 -14.12 0.04
C ARG A 104 -6.89 -14.08 1.57
N ARG A 105 -6.88 -15.25 2.19
CA ARG A 105 -7.04 -15.44 3.64
C ARG A 105 -5.68 -15.28 4.32
N THR A 106 -5.54 -14.24 5.14
CA THR A 106 -4.38 -14.06 6.03
C THR A 106 -4.74 -14.63 7.39
N THR A 107 -3.97 -15.64 7.83
CA THR A 107 -4.10 -16.47 9.07
C THR A 107 -5.08 -17.66 9.04
N PRO A 108 -4.71 -18.83 9.61
CA PRO A 108 -5.60 -19.98 9.76
C PRO A 108 -6.60 -19.72 10.90
N ASN A 109 -7.89 -20.06 10.70
CA ASN A 109 -8.86 -20.08 11.79
C ASN A 109 -8.34 -21.04 12.86
N GLY A 110 -8.12 -20.54 14.07
CA GLY A 110 -8.39 -21.34 15.26
C GLY A 110 -9.91 -21.50 15.38
N GLU A 111 -10.39 -22.73 15.48
CA GLU A 111 -11.75 -23.00 15.93
C GLU A 111 -11.94 -22.45 17.36
N PRO A 112 -13.16 -22.03 17.74
CA PRO A 112 -13.43 -21.50 19.07
C PRO A 112 -13.40 -22.64 20.09
N SER A 113 -12.19 -22.98 20.55
CA SER A 113 -12.02 -23.85 21.71
C SER A 113 -12.33 -23.01 22.96
N GLN A 114 -13.52 -23.22 23.51
CA GLN A 114 -13.90 -22.76 24.85
C GLN A 114 -12.95 -23.41 25.87
N ASN A 115 -11.82 -22.76 26.19
CA ASN A 115 -11.05 -22.95 27.41
C ASN A 115 -10.13 -21.73 27.63
N GLY A 116 -10.53 -20.87 28.56
CA GLY A 116 -10.05 -19.50 28.74
C GLY A 116 -8.65 -19.32 29.33
N ASN A 117 -7.61 -19.93 28.75
CA ASN A 117 -6.22 -19.69 29.18
C ASN A 117 -5.22 -19.33 28.05
N SER A 118 -5.68 -19.20 26.81
CA SER A 118 -4.80 -18.86 25.66
C SER A 118 -4.57 -17.36 25.44
N SER A 119 -5.23 -16.46 26.19
CA SER A 119 -5.12 -15.01 26.00
C SER A 119 -3.84 -14.40 26.55
N VAL A 120 -3.21 -15.01 27.56
CA VAL A 120 -2.07 -14.41 28.27
C VAL A 120 -0.77 -14.47 27.46
N ILE A 121 -0.55 -15.54 26.70
CA ILE A 121 0.69 -15.74 25.93
C ILE A 121 0.70 -14.88 24.65
N GLN A 122 -0.44 -14.69 23.99
CA GLN A 122 -0.54 -13.80 22.83
C GLN A 122 -0.39 -12.31 23.20
N GLN A 123 -0.84 -11.89 24.39
CA GLN A 123 -0.67 -10.51 24.85
C GLN A 123 0.79 -10.13 25.11
N GLN A 124 1.63 -11.11 25.49
CA GLN A 124 3.03 -10.85 25.83
C GLN A 124 3.87 -10.49 24.59
N GLU A 125 3.55 -11.05 23.42
CA GLU A 125 4.23 -10.73 22.16
C GLU A 125 3.75 -9.42 21.53
N LEU A 126 2.43 -9.15 21.59
CA LEU A 126 1.83 -7.91 21.05
C LEU A 126 2.31 -6.66 21.79
N GLY A 127 2.52 -6.78 23.09
CA GLY A 127 2.80 -5.68 23.99
C GLY A 127 1.54 -4.90 24.40
N VAL A 128 1.73 -3.91 25.28
CA VAL A 128 0.64 -3.08 25.83
C VAL A 128 -0.02 -2.28 24.70
N PRO A 129 -1.37 -2.24 24.60
CA PRO A 129 -2.06 -1.33 23.69
C PRO A 129 -1.73 0.12 24.05
N LEU A 130 -1.63 1.00 23.07
CA LEU A 130 -1.26 2.40 23.26
C LEU A 130 -2.39 3.34 22.83
N PHE A 131 -2.91 3.14 21.62
CA PHE A 131 -3.96 3.98 21.06
C PHE A 131 -4.83 3.18 20.08
N ALA A 132 -6.13 3.47 20.03
CA ALA A 132 -7.06 2.83 19.11
C ALA A 132 -7.95 3.83 18.37
N LEU A 133 -8.11 3.59 17.08
CA LEU A 133 -9.12 4.23 16.22
C LEU A 133 -10.29 3.26 16.02
N HIS A 134 -11.50 3.67 16.38
CA HIS A 134 -12.67 2.79 16.31
C HIS A 134 -13.45 2.93 15.00
N ASN A 135 -14.04 1.83 14.54
CA ASN A 135 -14.95 1.79 13.40
C ASN A 135 -14.37 2.38 12.09
N VAL A 136 -13.09 2.10 11.82
CA VAL A 136 -12.34 2.63 10.68
C VAL A 136 -12.56 1.75 9.45
N SER A 137 -12.77 2.36 8.29
CA SER A 137 -12.91 1.63 7.02
C SER A 137 -11.53 1.21 6.49
N THR A 138 -11.22 -0.07 6.59
CA THR A 138 -9.99 -0.64 6.04
C THR A 138 -10.22 -1.20 4.65
N THR A 139 -9.24 -1.02 3.77
CA THR A 139 -9.21 -1.68 2.45
C THR A 139 -8.15 -2.78 2.41
N SER A 140 -7.10 -2.69 3.23
CA SER A 140 -6.00 -3.66 3.35
C SER A 140 -5.54 -3.80 4.80
N PRO A 141 -5.17 -5.00 5.29
CA PRO A 141 -5.18 -6.30 4.59
C PRO A 141 -6.59 -6.85 4.35
N ILE A 142 -7.58 -6.36 5.09
CA ILE A 142 -8.97 -6.81 5.04
C ILE A 142 -9.83 -5.63 4.62
N ARG A 143 -10.84 -5.88 3.79
CA ARG A 143 -11.79 -4.86 3.33
C ARG A 143 -13.04 -4.88 4.20
N LYS A 144 -12.94 -4.34 5.43
CA LYS A 144 -14.02 -4.31 6.43
C LYS A 144 -13.91 -3.05 7.31
N LYS A 145 -14.96 -2.74 8.05
CA LYS A 145 -14.87 -1.80 9.18
C LYS A 145 -14.27 -2.53 10.38
N VAL A 146 -13.22 -1.98 10.98
CA VAL A 146 -12.48 -2.57 12.11
C VAL A 146 -12.09 -1.49 13.12
N ASP A 147 -11.81 -1.91 14.34
CA ASP A 147 -11.05 -1.11 15.30
C ASP A 147 -9.56 -1.37 15.05
N ILE A 148 -8.78 -0.31 14.87
CA ILE A 148 -7.33 -0.42 14.64
C ILE A 148 -6.63 0.04 15.92
N THR A 149 -5.92 -0.88 16.57
CA THR A 149 -5.16 -0.61 17.79
C THR A 149 -3.68 -0.72 17.53
N VAL A 150 -2.93 0.34 17.84
CA VAL A 150 -1.47 0.30 17.89
C VAL A 150 -1.03 -0.16 19.28
N HIS A 151 -0.35 -1.29 19.32
CA HIS A 151 0.34 -1.82 20.49
C HIS A 151 1.82 -1.46 20.41
N ARG A 152 2.56 -1.73 21.49
CA ARG A 152 4.01 -1.51 21.54
C ARG A 152 4.79 -2.18 20.40
N ASN A 153 4.41 -3.41 20.00
CA ASN A 153 5.16 -4.19 19.01
C ASN A 153 4.36 -4.53 17.75
N ALA A 154 3.06 -4.27 17.75
CA ALA A 154 2.16 -4.73 16.70
C ALA A 154 1.00 -3.76 16.47
N LEU A 155 0.41 -3.84 15.28
CA LEU A 155 -0.83 -3.20 14.90
C LEU A 155 -1.90 -4.27 14.74
N VAL A 156 -2.99 -4.15 15.48
CA VAL A 156 -4.06 -5.16 15.58
C VAL A 156 -5.35 -4.58 15.03
N LEU A 157 -5.95 -5.28 14.07
CA LEU A 157 -7.26 -4.97 13.50
C LEU A 157 -8.28 -5.91 14.13
N VAL A 158 -9.27 -5.36 14.80
CA VAL A 158 -10.29 -6.11 15.54
C VAL A 158 -11.67 -5.81 14.97
N ASN A 159 -12.49 -6.82 14.79
CA ASN A 159 -13.89 -6.62 14.41
C ASN A 159 -14.65 -5.91 15.55
N PRO A 160 -15.34 -4.79 15.30
CA PRO A 160 -15.97 -4.01 16.37
C PRO A 160 -17.09 -4.77 17.06
N SER A 161 -17.80 -5.65 16.35
CA SER A 161 -18.94 -6.41 16.88
C SER A 161 -18.51 -7.70 17.57
N THR A 162 -17.66 -8.50 16.93
CA THR A 162 -17.26 -9.82 17.46
C THR A 162 -16.06 -9.76 18.40
N LYS A 163 -15.34 -8.63 18.42
CA LYS A 163 -14.06 -8.45 19.12
C LYS A 163 -12.98 -9.47 18.72
N ALA A 164 -13.18 -10.19 17.61
CA ALA A 164 -12.20 -11.13 17.09
C ALA A 164 -11.08 -10.39 16.35
N PRO A 165 -9.81 -10.77 16.54
CA PRO A 165 -8.70 -10.23 15.74
C PRO A 165 -8.84 -10.70 14.29
N GLU A 166 -8.90 -9.74 13.37
CA GLU A 166 -9.00 -9.97 11.93
C GLU A 166 -7.60 -9.97 11.30
N ALA A 167 -6.69 -9.11 11.78
CA ALA A 167 -5.29 -9.12 11.36
C ALA A 167 -4.36 -8.58 12.46
N THR A 168 -3.13 -9.08 12.48
CA THR A 168 -2.04 -8.61 13.34
C THR A 168 -0.80 -8.42 12.50
N ILE A 169 -0.21 -7.22 12.54
CA ILE A 169 0.97 -6.84 11.78
C ILE A 169 2.05 -6.41 12.76
N SER A 170 3.26 -6.95 12.69
CA SER A 170 4.36 -6.47 13.52
C SER A 170 4.77 -5.06 13.09
N LEU A 171 4.94 -4.13 14.05
CA LEU A 171 5.45 -2.80 13.76
C LEU A 171 6.88 -2.83 13.22
N SER A 172 7.69 -3.82 13.65
CA SER A 172 9.05 -4.02 13.14
C SER A 172 9.12 -4.34 11.65
N ASN A 173 8.01 -4.83 11.08
CA ASN A 173 7.92 -5.09 9.64
C ASN A 173 7.53 -3.84 8.86
N LEU A 174 7.00 -2.78 9.49
CA LEU A 174 6.54 -1.59 8.79
C LEU A 174 7.66 -0.58 8.61
N LYS A 175 7.89 -0.15 7.37
CA LYS A 175 8.98 0.75 6.99
C LYS A 175 8.55 2.21 6.96
N ARG A 176 7.37 2.51 6.40
CA ARG A 176 6.89 3.88 6.18
C ARG A 176 5.38 3.98 6.34
N ALA A 177 4.92 5.14 6.76
CA ALA A 177 3.52 5.54 6.81
C ALA A 177 3.29 6.73 5.88
N PHE A 178 2.16 6.75 5.17
CA PHE A 178 1.75 7.87 4.32
C PHE A 178 0.37 8.34 4.76
N VAL A 179 0.18 9.67 4.81
CA VAL A 179 -1.15 10.28 5.03
C VAL A 179 -1.48 11.14 3.82
N LEU A 180 -2.51 10.73 3.08
CA LEU A 180 -2.81 11.25 1.75
C LEU A 180 -4.21 11.90 1.72
N PRO A 181 -4.38 13.10 1.14
CA PRO A 181 -5.70 13.66 0.89
C PRO A 181 -6.35 12.90 -0.28
N THR A 182 -7.38 12.11 -0.02
CA THR A 182 -7.93 11.15 -1.00
C THR A 182 -8.54 11.86 -2.21
N ARG A 183 -8.14 11.46 -3.42
CA ARG A 183 -8.71 12.01 -4.68
C ARG A 183 -10.04 11.37 -5.03
N GLY A 184 -10.90 12.13 -5.73
CA GLY A 184 -12.14 11.61 -6.30
C GLY A 184 -13.26 11.29 -5.30
N LYS A 185 -13.10 11.61 -4.01
CA LYS A 185 -14.18 11.53 -3.03
C LYS A 185 -15.01 12.82 -3.04
N THR A 186 -16.31 12.67 -2.77
CA THR A 186 -17.26 13.79 -2.65
C THR A 186 -17.16 14.55 -1.34
N LYS A 187 -16.57 13.92 -0.32
CA LYS A 187 -16.23 14.53 0.96
C LYS A 187 -14.72 14.50 1.15
N PRO A 188 -14.12 15.55 1.73
CA PRO A 188 -12.73 15.52 2.18
C PRO A 188 -12.44 14.27 3.01
N HIS A 189 -11.43 13.52 2.61
CA HIS A 189 -11.11 12.21 3.17
C HIS A 189 -9.60 11.99 3.20
N TRP A 190 -9.09 11.34 4.24
CA TRP A 190 -7.71 10.92 4.41
C TRP A 190 -7.56 9.43 4.10
N THR A 191 -6.55 9.08 3.33
CA THR A 191 -6.11 7.69 3.17
C THR A 191 -4.76 7.52 3.87
N VAL A 192 -4.69 6.59 4.82
CA VAL A 192 -3.46 6.21 5.52
C VAL A 192 -2.96 4.90 4.94
N ILE A 193 -1.69 4.87 4.54
CA ILE A 193 -1.02 3.70 3.96
C ILE A 193 0.21 3.38 4.79
N LEU A 194 0.28 2.17 5.34
CA LEU A 194 1.47 1.63 6.01
C LEU A 194 2.06 0.54 5.11
N LEU A 195 3.34 0.70 4.74
CA LEU A 195 4.07 -0.23 3.89
C LEU A 195 5.14 -0.95 4.69
N SER A 196 5.23 -2.28 4.55
CA SER A 196 6.38 -3.04 5.04
C SER A 196 7.60 -2.98 4.12
N SER A 197 7.38 -2.74 2.83
CA SER A 197 8.42 -2.56 1.83
C SER A 197 8.00 -1.51 0.80
N ASP A 198 9.00 -0.84 0.25
CA ASP A 198 8.84 0.14 -0.82
C ASP A 198 8.54 -0.55 -2.16
N VAL A 199 8.90 -1.83 -2.32
CA VAL A 199 8.65 -2.66 -3.53
C VAL A 199 7.64 -3.76 -3.18
N PRO A 200 6.56 -3.94 -3.95
CA PRO A 200 5.62 -5.02 -3.74
C PRO A 200 6.19 -6.37 -4.17
N ASP A 201 5.64 -7.47 -3.62
CA ASP A 201 5.99 -8.83 -4.07
C ASP A 201 5.72 -8.96 -5.57
N ASN A 202 6.76 -9.26 -6.36
CA ASN A 202 6.58 -9.55 -7.77
C ASN A 202 5.80 -10.87 -7.93
N PRO A 203 4.59 -10.87 -8.54
CA PRO A 203 3.80 -12.09 -8.70
C PRO A 203 4.46 -13.11 -9.64
N LYS A 204 5.42 -12.68 -10.47
CA LYS A 204 6.15 -13.56 -11.41
C LYS A 204 7.27 -14.34 -10.74
N THR A 205 7.77 -13.89 -9.59
CA THR A 205 8.73 -14.66 -8.81
C THR A 205 7.98 -15.84 -8.19
N LYS A 206 8.13 -17.03 -8.79
CA LYS A 206 7.54 -18.27 -8.28
C LYS A 206 7.86 -18.37 -6.78
N ARG A 207 6.84 -18.27 -5.95
CA ARG A 207 6.98 -18.46 -4.50
C ARG A 207 7.64 -19.82 -4.29
N ILE A 208 8.81 -19.80 -3.68
CA ILE A 208 9.47 -21.02 -3.24
C ILE A 208 8.52 -21.68 -2.24
N PRO A 209 8.08 -22.94 -2.46
CA PRO A 209 7.25 -23.65 -1.51
C PRO A 209 7.97 -23.71 -0.16
N GLY A 210 7.38 -23.11 0.89
CA GLY A 210 8.00 -23.02 2.21
C GLY A 210 8.57 -21.63 2.58
N ALA A 211 8.58 -20.66 1.66
CA ALA A 211 8.87 -19.28 2.04
C ALA A 211 7.74 -18.72 2.94
N ALA A 212 8.14 -17.97 3.97
CA ALA A 212 7.24 -17.34 4.93
C ALA A 212 6.13 -16.52 4.23
N PRO A 213 4.94 -16.37 4.84
CA PRO A 213 3.85 -15.58 4.27
C PRO A 213 4.34 -14.17 3.94
N SER A 214 4.16 -13.75 2.67
CA SER A 214 4.58 -12.46 2.08
C SER A 214 4.94 -11.38 3.10
N GLU A 215 6.23 -11.06 3.19
CA GLU A 215 6.80 -9.98 4.01
C GLU A 215 6.24 -8.62 3.61
N ASN A 216 5.73 -8.49 2.37
CA ASN A 216 5.14 -7.27 1.82
C ASN A 216 3.67 -7.08 2.24
N GLN A 217 3.43 -6.91 3.54
CA GLN A 217 2.15 -6.53 4.11
C GLN A 217 1.89 -5.03 3.94
N GLN A 218 0.66 -4.68 3.57
CA GLN A 218 0.21 -3.29 3.43
C GLN A 218 -1.08 -3.10 4.21
N VAL A 219 -1.09 -2.07 5.07
CA VAL A 219 -2.29 -1.64 5.79
C VAL A 219 -2.77 -0.36 5.13
N VAL A 220 -4.01 -0.36 4.67
CA VAL A 220 -4.60 0.80 4.00
C VAL A 220 -5.98 1.05 4.57
N PHE A 221 -6.20 2.24 5.09
CA PHE A 221 -7.47 2.62 5.70
C PHE A 221 -7.80 4.08 5.46
N GLY A 222 -9.09 4.39 5.56
CA GLY A 222 -9.65 5.69 5.25
C GLY A 222 -10.41 6.30 6.43
N LEU A 223 -10.29 7.61 6.59
CA LEU A 223 -11.13 8.42 7.50
C LEU A 223 -11.61 9.66 6.77
N ASP A 224 -12.85 10.07 7.00
CA ASP A 224 -13.30 11.40 6.58
C ASP A 224 -12.44 12.48 7.27
N ALA A 225 -12.12 13.58 6.57
CA ALA A 225 -11.28 14.63 7.12
C ALA A 225 -11.92 15.33 8.32
N ASN A 226 -13.25 15.39 8.31
CA ASN A 226 -14.09 15.77 9.43
C ASN A 226 -15.06 14.63 9.73
N THR A 227 -15.24 14.32 11.01
CA THR A 227 -16.08 13.20 11.44
C THR A 227 -17.54 13.39 10.97
N ALA A 228 -18.10 12.42 10.24
CA ALA A 228 -19.49 12.50 9.78
C ALA A 228 -20.52 12.27 10.91
N ALA A 229 -20.10 11.60 11.98
CA ALA A 229 -20.84 11.28 13.21
C ALA A 229 -19.87 11.28 14.39
N ASN A 230 -20.36 11.00 15.61
CA ASN A 230 -19.49 10.85 16.77
C ASN A 230 -18.44 9.76 16.49
N PHE A 231 -17.17 10.13 16.60
CA PHE A 231 -16.03 9.24 16.33
C PHE A 231 -15.31 8.95 17.64
N MET A 232 -14.94 7.69 17.87
CA MET A 232 -14.32 7.29 19.14
C MET A 232 -12.85 6.95 18.95
N THR A 233 -12.05 7.37 19.93
CA THR A 233 -10.66 6.93 20.10
C THR A 233 -10.47 6.40 21.51
N SER A 234 -9.51 5.49 21.70
CA SER A 234 -9.11 5.05 23.04
C SER A 234 -7.62 5.24 23.23
N THR A 235 -7.23 5.85 24.35
CA THR A 235 -5.85 5.94 24.80
C THR A 235 -5.66 4.99 25.97
N TYR A 236 -4.58 4.21 25.95
CA TYR A 236 -4.33 3.18 26.95
C TYR A 236 -3.17 3.60 27.85
N ASN A 237 -3.47 3.80 29.14
CA ASN A 237 -2.47 4.10 30.15
C ASN A 237 -2.38 2.91 31.11
N ASN A 238 -1.22 2.25 31.15
CA ASN A 238 -0.99 1.06 31.99
C ASN A 238 -2.04 -0.06 31.80
N GLY A 239 -2.60 -0.18 30.58
CA GLY A 239 -3.61 -1.19 30.25
C GLY A 239 -5.05 -0.78 30.47
N GLU A 240 -5.32 0.36 31.13
CA GLU A 240 -6.66 0.93 31.25
C GLU A 240 -6.99 1.81 30.05
N ALA A 241 -8.15 1.56 29.42
CA ALA A 241 -8.61 2.30 28.26
C ALA A 241 -9.39 3.55 28.68
N ALA A 242 -8.85 4.73 28.38
CA ALA A 242 -9.59 5.99 28.44
C ALA A 242 -10.20 6.26 27.06
N GLN A 243 -11.53 6.20 26.97
CA GLN A 243 -12.24 6.48 25.72
C GLN A 243 -12.53 7.98 25.59
N GLU A 244 -12.31 8.51 24.40
CA GLU A 244 -12.64 9.88 24.02
C GLU A 244 -13.61 9.85 22.84
N THR A 245 -14.69 10.62 22.94
CA THR A 245 -15.69 10.75 21.87
C THR A 245 -15.55 12.13 21.24
N HIS A 246 -15.20 12.14 19.97
CA HIS A 246 -15.09 13.33 19.13
C HIS A 246 -16.44 13.60 18.50
N PRO A 247 -17.05 14.79 18.71
CA PRO A 247 -18.34 15.12 18.13
C PRO A 247 -18.28 15.13 16.60
N LYS A 248 -19.46 15.13 15.95
CA LYS A 248 -19.57 15.35 14.51
C LYS A 248 -18.84 16.64 14.11
N ASN A 249 -18.21 16.61 12.94
CA ASN A 249 -17.44 17.68 12.30
C ASN A 249 -16.06 17.95 12.93
N SER A 250 -15.61 17.15 13.91
CA SER A 250 -14.25 17.24 14.44
C SER A 250 -13.20 16.85 13.38
N PRO A 251 -12.05 17.55 13.31
CA PRO A 251 -10.98 17.20 12.39
C PRO A 251 -10.31 15.89 12.80
N THR A 252 -10.12 14.97 11.86
CA THR A 252 -9.51 13.66 12.12
C THR A 252 -7.99 13.64 11.96
N SER A 253 -7.38 14.66 11.32
CA SER A 253 -5.91 14.70 11.14
C SER A 253 -5.14 14.59 12.46
N PRO A 254 -5.48 15.34 13.54
CA PRO A 254 -4.76 15.22 14.81
C PRO A 254 -4.87 13.82 15.44
N LEU A 255 -5.97 13.10 15.18
CA LEU A 255 -6.18 11.73 15.66
C LEU A 255 -5.30 10.74 14.90
N ILE A 256 -5.14 10.94 13.60
CA ILE A 256 -4.20 10.17 12.75
C ILE A 256 -2.76 10.43 13.21
N ASP A 257 -2.39 11.69 13.47
CA ASP A 257 -1.06 12.06 13.97
C ASP A 257 -0.76 11.39 15.31
N THR A 258 -1.71 11.45 16.25
CA THR A 258 -1.58 10.79 17.55
C THR A 258 -1.41 9.28 17.38
N PHE A 259 -2.27 8.64 16.57
CA PHE A 259 -2.16 7.20 16.26
C PHE A 259 -0.80 6.82 15.68
N LEU A 260 -0.30 7.56 14.68
CA LEU A 260 0.97 7.27 14.02
C LEU A 260 2.18 7.55 14.92
N SER A 261 2.09 8.52 15.84
CA SER A 261 3.17 8.83 16.80
C SER A 261 3.53 7.64 17.70
N HIS A 262 2.57 6.76 17.97
CA HIS A 262 2.78 5.53 18.75
C HIS A 262 3.42 4.39 17.95
N SER A 263 3.46 4.49 16.62
CA SER A 263 4.01 3.43 15.77
C SER A 263 5.54 3.47 15.64
N GLY A 264 6.15 4.63 15.86
CA GLY A 264 7.59 4.84 15.63
C GLY A 264 8.03 4.81 14.15
N ILE A 265 7.07 4.75 13.22
CA ILE A 265 7.34 4.65 11.78
C ILE A 265 7.47 6.07 11.19
N PRO A 266 8.43 6.33 10.29
CA PRO A 266 8.51 7.58 9.54
C PRO A 266 7.21 7.87 8.78
N VAL A 267 6.63 9.04 9.03
CA VAL A 267 5.37 9.49 8.39
C VAL A 267 5.70 10.47 7.28
N VAL A 268 5.34 10.12 6.05
CA VAL A 268 5.47 10.94 4.85
C VAL A 268 4.12 11.60 4.54
N ARG A 269 4.14 12.92 4.37
CA ARG A 269 2.95 13.73 4.06
C ARG A 269 3.20 14.54 2.79
N PRO A 270 2.77 14.04 1.62
CA PRO A 270 2.78 14.83 0.40
C PRO A 270 2.08 16.17 0.61
N SER A 271 2.68 17.24 0.11
CA SER A 271 2.21 18.63 0.32
C SER A 271 2.16 19.40 -0.99
N ALA A 272 1.18 20.30 -1.10
CA ALA A 272 1.02 21.20 -2.24
C ALA A 272 2.22 22.15 -2.43
N SER A 273 3.02 22.37 -1.36
CA SER A 273 4.26 23.14 -1.43
C SER A 273 5.35 22.43 -2.25
N THR A 274 5.38 21.10 -2.20
CA THR A 274 6.37 20.27 -2.91
C THR A 274 5.90 19.95 -4.32
N PHE A 275 4.62 19.62 -4.46
CA PHE A 275 3.98 19.34 -5.74
C PHE A 275 2.53 19.78 -5.68
N LYS A 276 2.08 20.57 -6.66
CA LYS A 276 0.68 20.98 -6.78
C LYS A 276 0.13 20.54 -8.13
N SER A 277 -0.85 19.64 -8.10
CA SER A 277 -1.58 19.20 -9.28
C SER A 277 -2.22 20.39 -9.98
N ALA A 278 -2.07 20.46 -11.30
CA ALA A 278 -2.72 21.47 -12.13
C ALA A 278 -4.24 21.20 -12.26
N CYS A 279 -4.66 19.95 -12.05
CA CYS A 279 -6.06 19.56 -12.02
C CYS A 279 -6.60 19.63 -10.59
N GLY A 280 -7.62 20.47 -10.36
CA GLY A 280 -8.30 20.62 -9.06
C GLY A 280 -9.13 19.41 -8.59
N GLY A 281 -8.99 18.25 -9.24
CA GLY A 281 -9.83 17.06 -9.04
C GLY A 281 -11.24 17.22 -9.63
N VAL A 282 -12.03 16.13 -9.58
CA VAL A 282 -13.39 16.07 -10.14
C VAL A 282 -14.36 17.02 -9.40
N LEU A 283 -14.06 17.36 -8.13
CA LEU A 283 -14.84 18.26 -7.31
C LEU A 283 -13.90 19.25 -6.63
N ALA A 284 -13.73 20.41 -7.26
CA ALA A 284 -12.96 21.52 -6.70
C ALA A 284 -13.46 21.82 -5.28
N GLY A 285 -12.57 21.74 -4.28
CA GLY A 285 -12.89 21.99 -2.87
C GLY A 285 -13.19 20.76 -2.01
N SER A 286 -13.21 19.53 -2.55
CA SER A 286 -13.41 18.30 -1.77
C SER A 286 -12.11 17.60 -1.33
N SER A 287 -10.96 18.25 -1.48
CA SER A 287 -9.68 17.71 -0.99
C SER A 287 -9.58 17.91 0.53
N ALA A 288 -8.99 16.94 1.23
CA ALA A 288 -8.64 17.09 2.65
C ALA A 288 -7.45 18.06 2.85
N SER A 289 -6.68 18.32 1.80
CA SER A 289 -5.61 19.31 1.78
C SER A 289 -6.15 20.65 1.27
N VAL A 290 -5.92 21.71 2.05
CA VAL A 290 -6.40 23.08 1.78
C VAL A 290 -5.60 23.75 0.66
N ASP A 291 -4.31 23.45 0.54
CA ASP A 291 -3.39 24.17 -0.35
C ASP A 291 -3.37 23.63 -1.79
N GLY A 292 -4.01 22.48 -2.02
CA GLY A 292 -4.06 21.79 -3.31
C GLY A 292 -3.88 20.28 -3.16
N ILE A 293 -3.84 19.58 -4.29
CA ILE A 293 -3.69 18.11 -4.34
C ILE A 293 -2.25 17.76 -4.70
N PRO A 294 -1.48 17.12 -3.81
CA PRO A 294 -0.07 16.77 -4.03
C PRO A 294 0.14 15.45 -4.77
N GLY A 295 -0.67 15.21 -5.79
CA GLY A 295 -0.58 13.99 -6.58
C GLY A 295 -1.39 14.09 -7.85
N VAL A 296 -1.21 13.16 -8.77
CA VAL A 296 -1.89 13.10 -10.07
C VAL A 296 -2.58 11.75 -10.25
N GLU A 297 -3.68 11.75 -10.99
CA GLU A 297 -4.33 10.50 -11.40
C GLU A 297 -3.54 9.88 -12.55
N ALA A 298 -3.33 8.56 -12.49
CA ALA A 298 -2.58 7.83 -13.49
C ALA A 298 -3.09 6.38 -13.59
N TYR A 299 -2.64 5.68 -14.64
CA TYR A 299 -2.94 4.28 -14.87
C TYR A 299 -1.65 3.46 -14.91
N ARG A 300 -1.56 2.42 -14.07
CA ARG A 300 -0.53 1.39 -14.16
C ARG A 300 -1.15 0.18 -14.82
N ALA A 301 -0.82 -0.05 -16.09
CA ALA A 301 -1.56 -0.97 -16.97
C ALA A 301 -3.07 -0.65 -16.95
N ALA A 302 -3.93 -1.65 -16.68
CA ALA A 302 -5.39 -1.47 -16.65
C ALA A 302 -5.95 -0.91 -15.32
N LYS A 303 -5.09 -0.58 -14.34
CA LYS A 303 -5.55 -0.12 -13.02
C LYS A 303 -5.37 1.38 -12.87
N SER A 304 -6.45 2.08 -12.55
CA SER A 304 -6.39 3.45 -12.07
C SER A 304 -5.85 3.53 -10.65
N GLY A 305 -5.25 4.67 -10.32
CA GLY A 305 -4.70 5.01 -9.03
C GLY A 305 -4.10 6.41 -9.07
N ASN A 306 -3.32 6.75 -8.04
CA ASN A 306 -2.75 8.09 -7.93
C ASN A 306 -1.25 8.02 -7.64
N LEU A 307 -0.48 8.85 -8.33
CA LEU A 307 0.92 9.13 -8.03
C LEU A 307 1.00 10.33 -7.10
N TRP A 308 1.55 10.11 -5.90
CA TRP A 308 1.73 11.14 -4.88
C TRP A 308 3.19 11.55 -4.82
N PHE A 309 3.44 12.85 -4.95
CA PHE A 309 4.80 13.40 -4.97
C PHE A 309 5.11 14.01 -3.61
N SER A 310 6.21 13.58 -3.00
CA SER A 310 6.73 14.16 -1.76
C SER A 310 8.21 14.54 -1.92
N GLU A 311 8.83 15.03 -0.85
CA GLU A 311 10.26 15.37 -0.86
C GLU A 311 11.13 14.11 -0.79
N GLU A 312 10.58 13.00 -0.33
CA GLU A 312 11.27 11.73 -0.14
C GLU A 312 11.13 10.79 -1.35
N GLY A 313 10.16 11.03 -2.23
CA GLY A 313 9.93 10.17 -3.40
C GLY A 313 8.53 10.27 -4.01
N ILE A 314 8.18 9.22 -4.75
CA ILE A 314 6.89 9.10 -5.45
C ILE A 314 6.19 7.83 -4.95
N LEU A 315 4.94 7.96 -4.52
CA LEU A 315 4.09 6.85 -4.08
C LEU A 315 2.99 6.57 -5.12
N TRP A 316 2.94 5.35 -5.63
CA TRP A 316 1.73 4.81 -6.25
C TRP A 316 0.78 4.32 -5.15
N GLY A 317 -0.29 5.09 -4.92
CA GLY A 317 -1.24 4.90 -3.83
C GLY A 317 -2.68 4.71 -4.29
N GLU A 318 -3.54 4.35 -3.34
CA GLU A 318 -4.99 4.11 -3.50
C GLU A 318 -5.37 2.95 -4.45
N SER A 319 -4.38 2.34 -5.10
CA SER A 319 -4.51 1.14 -5.93
C SER A 319 -3.55 0.06 -5.45
N LYS A 320 -3.98 -1.19 -5.47
CA LYS A 320 -3.18 -2.32 -4.97
C LYS A 320 -2.41 -3.04 -6.09
N PRO A 321 -1.15 -3.44 -5.85
CA PRO A 321 -0.36 -3.14 -4.65
C PRO A 321 0.15 -1.69 -4.65
N CYS A 322 0.21 -1.07 -3.47
CA CYS A 322 0.87 0.23 -3.31
C CYS A 322 2.39 0.05 -3.49
N GLU A 323 3.08 1.06 -4.01
CA GLU A 323 4.52 1.00 -4.26
C GLU A 323 5.14 2.39 -4.09
N PHE A 324 6.31 2.45 -3.47
CA PHE A 324 7.03 3.70 -3.23
C PHE A 324 8.41 3.68 -3.89
N TRP A 325 8.71 4.70 -4.68
CA TRP A 325 10.03 4.96 -5.22
C TRP A 325 10.65 6.08 -4.41
N SER A 326 11.55 5.73 -3.49
CA SER A 326 12.31 6.77 -2.80
C SER A 326 13.24 7.46 -3.80
N ILE A 327 13.56 8.73 -3.55
CA ILE A 327 14.55 9.48 -4.35
C ILE A 327 15.88 8.71 -4.48
N GLU A 328 16.25 8.00 -3.42
CA GLU A 328 17.48 7.22 -3.35
C GLU A 328 17.44 5.96 -4.24
N ASP A 329 16.25 5.42 -4.48
CA ASP A 329 16.03 4.24 -5.32
C ASP A 329 15.91 4.58 -6.81
N LEU A 330 15.66 5.84 -7.17
CA LEU A 330 15.58 6.28 -8.56
C LEU A 330 16.98 6.31 -9.18
N ILE A 331 17.12 5.78 -10.40
CA ILE A 331 18.41 5.84 -11.12
C ILE A 331 18.72 7.28 -11.57
N SER A 332 19.96 7.49 -12.03
CA SER A 332 20.50 8.65 -12.76
C SER A 332 19.59 9.88 -12.95
N ARG A 333 20.16 11.07 -12.79
CA ARG A 333 19.49 12.37 -12.94
C ARG A 333 18.46 12.48 -14.07
N ASP A 334 18.77 11.92 -15.24
CA ASP A 334 17.97 12.05 -16.45
C ASP A 334 17.03 10.85 -16.72
N GLU A 335 17.27 9.71 -16.07
CA GLU A 335 16.55 8.46 -16.34
C GLU A 335 15.66 7.99 -15.19
N GLY A 336 15.90 8.44 -13.95
CA GLY A 336 15.09 8.05 -12.80
C GLY A 336 13.62 8.37 -12.96
N VAL A 337 13.29 9.53 -13.54
CA VAL A 337 11.93 9.93 -13.87
C VAL A 337 11.89 10.52 -15.27
N ARG A 338 11.27 9.79 -16.21
CA ARG A 338 11.09 10.25 -17.59
C ARG A 338 9.63 10.59 -17.85
N ILE A 339 9.40 11.72 -18.51
CA ILE A 339 8.06 12.15 -18.93
C ILE A 339 7.98 11.98 -20.44
N VAL A 340 7.17 11.03 -20.89
CA VAL A 340 6.98 10.68 -22.29
C VAL A 340 5.65 11.25 -22.79
N GLY A 341 5.66 11.85 -23.97
CA GLY A 341 4.48 12.47 -24.60
C GLY A 341 4.84 13.76 -25.32
N HIS A 342 4.37 13.93 -26.54
CA HIS A 342 4.62 15.14 -27.33
C HIS A 342 3.82 16.33 -26.77
N GLY A 343 4.41 17.53 -26.80
CA GLY A 343 3.94 18.75 -26.11
C GLY A 343 2.52 19.24 -26.40
N ALA A 344 1.81 18.65 -27.37
CA ALA A 344 0.41 18.95 -27.70
C ALA A 344 -0.58 17.83 -27.35
N GLY A 345 -0.11 16.71 -26.76
CA GLY A 345 -0.97 15.60 -26.38
C GLY A 345 -1.90 15.95 -25.21
N ARG A 346 -3.12 15.41 -25.23
CA ARG A 346 -4.08 15.53 -24.11
C ARG A 346 -3.63 14.78 -22.85
N SER A 347 -2.71 13.84 -23.00
CA SER A 347 -2.15 13.05 -21.91
C SER A 347 -0.64 12.90 -22.05
N CYS A 348 0.03 12.62 -20.95
CA CYS A 348 1.43 12.22 -20.87
C CYS A 348 1.58 10.92 -20.08
N THR A 349 2.76 10.33 -20.16
CA THR A 349 3.17 9.12 -19.46
C THR A 349 4.38 9.46 -18.60
N VAL A 350 4.41 8.94 -17.36
CA VAL A 350 5.59 9.01 -16.49
C VAL A 350 6.18 7.61 -16.35
N VAL A 351 7.46 7.48 -16.63
CA VAL A 351 8.23 6.25 -16.43
C VAL A 351 9.16 6.47 -15.25
N LEU A 352 9.05 5.61 -14.24
CA LEU A 352 9.94 5.59 -13.08
C LEU A 352 10.91 4.43 -13.22
N THR A 353 12.20 4.71 -13.16
CA THR A 353 13.24 3.68 -13.27
C THR A 353 13.95 3.50 -11.95
N ARG A 354 13.76 2.32 -11.33
CA ARG A 354 14.33 1.96 -10.04
C ARG A 354 15.68 1.28 -10.23
N ARG A 355 16.67 1.62 -9.40
CA ARG A 355 17.95 0.92 -9.32
C ARG A 355 17.72 -0.51 -8.86
N ILE A 356 18.13 -1.50 -9.67
CA ILE A 356 18.11 -2.90 -9.28
C ILE A 356 19.37 -3.18 -8.48
N GLY A 357 19.25 -3.35 -7.17
CA GLY A 357 20.39 -3.57 -6.28
C GLY A 357 21.09 -4.88 -6.56
N GLY A 358 22.27 -4.79 -7.16
CA GLY A 358 23.27 -5.84 -7.27
C GLY A 358 24.65 -5.25 -7.52
N VAL A 359 25.33 -4.85 -6.44
CA VAL A 359 26.78 -4.56 -6.38
C VAL A 359 27.21 -3.16 -6.82
N SER A 360 27.28 -2.24 -5.86
CA SER A 360 28.25 -1.13 -5.88
C SER A 360 29.66 -1.71 -5.68
N THR A 361 30.20 -2.46 -6.64
CA THR A 361 31.65 -2.68 -6.70
C THR A 361 32.24 -1.41 -7.25
N ALA A 362 32.75 -0.59 -6.35
CA ALA A 362 33.81 0.35 -6.64
C ALA A 362 35.07 -0.43 -7.08
N SER A 363 35.01 -1.10 -8.23
CA SER A 363 36.19 -1.46 -9.00
C SER A 363 36.38 -0.35 -10.02
N GLU A 364 37.17 0.64 -9.61
CA GLU A 364 37.96 1.44 -10.53
C GLU A 364 38.81 0.49 -11.35
N VAL A 365 38.31 0.08 -12.51
CA VAL A 365 39.14 -0.37 -13.61
C VAL A 365 38.46 0.05 -14.89
N ASP A 366 39.11 1.01 -15.55
CA ASP A 366 38.95 1.31 -16.98
C ASP A 366 38.73 0.00 -17.77
N ASP A 367 37.53 -0.20 -18.32
CA ASP A 367 37.43 -0.76 -19.66
C ASP A 367 36.07 -0.46 -20.31
N VAL A 368 36.13 -0.30 -21.63
CA VAL A 368 35.14 0.30 -22.50
C VAL A 368 33.98 -0.66 -22.76
N GLY A 369 32.85 -0.43 -22.10
CA GLY A 369 31.56 -1.05 -22.42
C GLY A 369 30.43 -0.32 -21.70
N LYS A 370 29.79 0.64 -22.39
CA LYS A 370 28.56 1.32 -21.93
C LYS A 370 27.37 0.34 -21.99
N ASP A 371 27.36 -0.68 -21.15
CA ASP A 371 26.12 -1.37 -20.85
C ASP A 371 25.35 -0.47 -19.87
N GLU A 372 24.40 0.28 -20.42
CA GLU A 372 23.47 1.11 -19.67
C GLU A 372 22.89 0.30 -18.50
N GLU A 373 23.04 0.79 -17.27
CA GLU A 373 22.51 0.15 -16.06
C GLU A 373 20.98 0.20 -16.12
N MET A 374 20.39 -0.75 -16.86
CA MET A 374 18.96 -0.79 -17.16
C MET A 374 18.22 -1.16 -15.88
N GLY A 375 17.75 -0.15 -15.16
CA GLY A 375 16.93 -0.30 -13.96
C GLY A 375 15.55 -0.91 -14.26
N GLU A 376 14.79 -1.22 -13.21
CA GLU A 376 13.43 -1.70 -13.35
C GLU A 376 12.50 -0.53 -13.67
N GLU A 377 12.00 -0.49 -14.91
CA GLU A 377 11.08 0.54 -15.35
C GLU A 377 9.63 0.22 -14.97
N THR A 378 8.94 1.21 -14.40
CA THR A 378 7.49 1.18 -14.18
C THR A 378 6.84 2.34 -14.88
N GLU A 379 5.93 2.03 -15.79
CA GLU A 379 5.18 3.01 -16.59
C GLU A 379 3.82 3.37 -15.96
N PHE A 380 3.53 4.67 -15.94
CA PHE A 380 2.25 5.26 -15.56
C PHE A 380 1.70 6.10 -16.71
N ALA A 381 0.64 5.62 -17.34
CA ALA A 381 0.04 6.23 -18.51
C ALA A 381 -1.21 7.07 -18.15
N MET A 382 -1.76 7.74 -19.17
CA MET A 382 -3.03 8.47 -19.11
C MET A 382 -3.06 9.60 -18.07
N ILE A 383 -1.91 10.18 -17.76
CA ILE A 383 -1.82 11.38 -16.90
C ILE A 383 -2.26 12.58 -17.75
N ASP A 384 -3.10 13.47 -17.21
CA ASP A 384 -3.56 14.66 -17.95
C ASP A 384 -2.36 15.52 -18.41
N GLY A 385 -2.39 15.99 -19.67
CA GLY A 385 -1.31 16.78 -20.25
C GLY A 385 -1.01 18.08 -19.49
N LYS A 386 -1.97 18.62 -18.75
CA LYS A 386 -1.79 19.81 -17.89
C LYS A 386 -0.87 19.54 -16.70
N GLU A 387 -0.75 18.29 -16.25
CA GLU A 387 0.11 17.92 -15.11
C GLU A 387 1.59 17.90 -15.49
N ARG A 388 1.91 17.87 -16.79
CA ARG A 388 3.27 17.75 -17.31
C ARG A 388 4.22 18.79 -16.71
N GLU A 389 3.80 20.05 -16.61
CA GLU A 389 4.65 21.14 -16.11
C GLU A 389 4.94 21.01 -14.61
N ALA A 390 3.93 20.63 -13.82
CA ALA A 390 4.09 20.38 -12.39
C ALA A 390 5.06 19.22 -12.13
N ILE A 391 4.91 18.11 -12.89
CA ILE A 391 5.79 16.94 -12.79
C ILE A 391 7.21 17.33 -13.23
N SER A 392 7.36 18.04 -14.34
CA SER A 392 8.67 18.49 -14.84
C SER A 392 9.38 19.40 -13.83
N THR A 393 8.63 20.23 -13.11
CA THR A 393 9.18 21.11 -12.07
C THR A 393 9.63 20.32 -10.86
N TRP A 394 8.84 19.36 -10.40
CA TRP A 394 9.24 18.47 -9.31
C TRP A 394 10.51 17.67 -9.68
N VAL A 395 10.58 17.10 -10.89
CA VAL A 395 11.76 16.36 -11.38
C VAL A 395 13.00 17.27 -11.39
N ARG A 396 12.90 18.49 -11.93
CA ARG A 396 14.03 19.45 -11.94
C ARG A 396 14.55 19.77 -10.54
N ASN A 397 13.66 19.83 -9.55
CA ASN A 397 14.01 20.15 -8.17
C ASN A 397 14.67 18.97 -7.42
N HIS A 398 14.35 17.73 -7.80
CA HIS A 398 14.78 16.53 -7.06
C HIS A 398 15.82 15.68 -7.80
N ARG A 399 16.02 15.90 -9.11
CA ARG A 399 16.90 15.07 -9.96
C ARG A 399 18.36 15.00 -9.49
N ASP A 400 18.85 16.04 -8.83
CA ASP A 400 20.22 16.08 -8.32
C ASP A 400 20.42 15.16 -7.10
N SER A 401 19.32 14.73 -6.48
CA SER A 401 19.30 13.80 -5.34
C SER A 401 19.05 12.35 -5.75
N PHE A 402 18.71 12.07 -7.01
CA PHE A 402 18.43 10.71 -7.49
C PHE A 402 19.67 9.82 -7.32
N GLY A 403 19.47 8.61 -6.76
CA GLY A 403 20.52 7.62 -6.54
C GLY A 403 21.53 7.98 -5.44
N GLY A 404 21.25 9.03 -4.64
CA GLY A 404 22.22 9.75 -3.81
C GLY A 404 22.72 9.10 -2.51
N ALA A 405 22.26 7.90 -2.11
CA ALA A 405 22.44 7.44 -0.72
C ALA A 405 22.93 6.00 -0.52
N ALA A 406 23.81 5.47 -1.37
CA ALA A 406 24.47 4.19 -1.08
C ALA A 406 25.91 4.32 -0.51
N GLY A 407 26.38 5.51 -0.12
CA GLY A 407 27.76 5.62 0.41
C GLY A 407 28.30 6.98 0.84
N LYS A 408 27.48 8.02 1.02
CA LYS A 408 27.95 9.32 1.54
C LYS A 408 27.53 9.53 3.00
N GLU A 409 27.92 8.63 3.88
CA GLU A 409 28.25 9.05 5.26
C GLU A 409 29.51 9.92 5.19
N LYS A 410 29.32 11.18 4.82
CA LYS A 410 30.34 12.21 4.96
C LYS A 410 30.53 12.46 6.45
N GLY A 411 31.58 11.86 7.00
CA GLY A 411 32.31 12.44 8.12
C GLY A 411 32.56 13.92 7.80
N LYS A 412 31.85 14.81 8.49
CA LYS A 412 32.17 16.23 8.54
C LYS A 412 33.38 16.39 9.45
N GLU A 413 34.56 16.01 8.96
CA GLU A 413 35.80 16.50 9.55
C GLU A 413 35.93 17.97 9.12
N LYS A 414 35.92 18.83 10.13
CA LYS A 414 35.99 20.29 10.00
C LYS A 414 37.23 20.67 9.19
N ALA A 415 37.02 21.17 7.97
CA ALA A 415 38.02 21.97 7.29
C ALA A 415 38.21 23.27 8.10
N ILE A 416 39.20 23.26 8.98
CA ILE A 416 39.72 24.42 9.68
C ILE A 416 40.18 25.42 8.61
N LEU A 417 39.45 26.53 8.49
CA LEU A 417 39.89 27.75 7.82
C LEU A 417 41.22 28.18 8.46
N LYS A 418 42.33 27.96 7.75
CA LYS A 418 43.60 28.62 8.07
C LYS A 418 43.50 30.10 7.68
N PRO A 419 43.68 31.04 8.60
CA PRO A 419 43.72 32.47 8.27
C PRO A 419 44.99 32.80 7.49
N LYS A 420 44.83 33.56 6.41
CA LYS A 420 45.91 34.21 5.64
C LYS A 420 46.67 35.17 6.56
N PRO A 421 47.98 35.02 6.80
CA PRO A 421 48.76 36.08 7.42
C PRO A 421 49.15 37.12 6.37
N SER A 422 48.88 38.39 6.69
CA SER A 422 49.40 39.56 6.00
C SER A 422 50.92 39.64 6.16
N SER A 423 51.67 39.76 5.07
CA SER A 423 53.04 40.29 5.13
C SER A 423 53.23 41.40 4.10
N ASN A 424 53.40 42.61 4.62
CA ASN A 424 54.01 43.74 3.93
C ASN A 424 55.50 43.44 3.66
N GLY A 425 55.97 43.67 2.44
CA GLY A 425 57.40 43.74 2.11
C GLY A 425 57.66 43.68 0.60
N PRO A 426 58.51 44.57 0.03
CA PRO A 426 58.81 44.58 -1.40
C PRO A 426 59.88 43.53 -1.71
N MET A 427 59.64 42.65 -2.69
CA MET A 427 60.65 41.74 -3.22
C MET A 427 60.83 41.89 -4.72
N THR A 428 62.10 41.83 -5.09
CA THR A 428 62.77 42.25 -6.31
C THR A 428 62.81 41.17 -7.38
N ILE A 429 63.01 41.64 -8.62
CA ILE A 429 63.35 40.91 -9.85
C ILE A 429 64.52 39.93 -9.60
N HIS A 430 64.22 38.65 -9.40
CA HIS A 430 65.06 37.49 -9.72
C HIS A 430 64.40 36.27 -9.08
N ASN A 431 63.52 35.60 -9.82
CA ASN A 431 63.26 34.16 -9.75
C ASN A 431 62.27 33.79 -10.87
N LEU A 432 62.83 33.64 -12.07
CA LEU A 432 62.22 32.91 -13.18
C LEU A 432 62.29 31.41 -12.88
N PRO A 433 61.28 30.65 -13.29
CA PRO A 433 61.58 29.52 -14.18
C PRO A 433 60.79 29.62 -15.50
N ASP A 434 61.58 29.84 -16.55
CA ASP A 434 61.64 29.14 -17.84
C ASP A 434 60.47 28.22 -18.25
N GLU A 435 59.76 28.69 -19.28
CA GLU A 435 59.53 28.05 -20.59
C GLU A 435 59.15 26.55 -20.67
N SER A 436 57.87 26.30 -20.97
CA SER A 436 57.55 25.38 -22.07
C SER A 436 56.26 25.85 -22.76
N ASP A 437 56.46 26.12 -24.03
CA ASP A 437 55.60 26.55 -25.13
C ASP A 437 54.67 25.42 -25.59
N ASP A 438 53.52 25.79 -26.15
CA ASP A 438 52.79 25.13 -27.25
C ASP A 438 51.30 25.57 -27.28
N GLU A 439 51.10 26.69 -27.98
CA GLU A 439 50.13 26.95 -29.06
C GLU A 439 48.62 26.66 -28.88
N ASP A 440 47.87 27.77 -28.78
CA ASP A 440 46.80 28.23 -29.67
C ASP A 440 45.53 27.39 -29.93
N GLU A 441 44.38 27.90 -29.49
CA GLU A 441 43.39 28.50 -30.42
C GLU A 441 42.28 29.23 -29.64
N ALA A 442 42.28 30.56 -29.77
CA ALA A 442 41.31 31.49 -29.23
C ALA A 442 40.10 31.63 -30.16
N PHE A 443 38.90 31.69 -29.58
CA PHE A 443 37.74 32.35 -30.21
C PHE A 443 37.22 33.43 -29.26
N GLU A 444 37.77 34.64 -29.43
CA GLU A 444 37.15 35.89 -29.00
C GLU A 444 36.19 36.37 -30.10
N VAL A 445 34.96 36.70 -29.71
CA VAL A 445 34.08 37.59 -30.47
C VAL A 445 33.58 38.66 -29.52
N ASP A 446 34.41 39.69 -29.35
CA ASP A 446 33.96 41.03 -28.97
C ASP A 446 33.63 41.78 -30.26
N ASN A 447 32.43 42.36 -30.36
CA ASN A 447 32.26 43.82 -30.22
C ASN A 447 30.94 44.39 -30.78
N LEU A 448 30.44 45.37 -30.01
CA LEU A 448 29.74 46.61 -30.42
C LEU A 448 28.29 46.46 -30.92
N SER A 449 27.33 47.30 -30.57
CA SER A 449 27.31 48.61 -29.91
C SER A 449 25.84 49.07 -29.82
N ASP A 450 25.55 49.88 -28.81
CA ASP A 450 24.55 50.97 -28.80
C ASP A 450 23.08 50.67 -29.15
N LEU A 451 22.20 50.80 -28.15
CA LEU A 451 21.12 51.79 -28.28
C LEU A 451 20.58 52.25 -26.91
N ASP A 452 20.86 53.52 -26.65
CA ASP A 452 20.20 54.43 -25.72
C ASP A 452 18.70 54.57 -26.05
N GLY A 453 17.86 54.76 -25.03
CA GLY A 453 16.41 54.80 -25.19
C GLY A 453 15.67 55.03 -23.88
N SER A 454 16.03 56.09 -23.18
CA SER A 454 15.18 56.75 -22.17
C SER A 454 13.80 57.04 -22.75
N GLU A 455 12.71 56.77 -22.02
CA GLU A 455 11.60 57.75 -21.91
C GLU A 455 10.62 57.42 -20.78
N LYS A 456 10.25 58.51 -20.10
CA LYS A 456 9.36 58.61 -18.96
C LYS A 456 7.91 58.65 -19.46
N SER A 457 6.96 58.17 -18.65
CA SER A 457 5.63 58.80 -18.57
C SER A 457 4.99 58.49 -17.22
N SER A 458 4.73 59.59 -16.51
CA SER A 458 3.93 59.75 -15.31
C SER A 458 2.54 60.25 -15.72
N ASP A 459 1.47 59.73 -15.11
CA ASP A 459 0.23 60.44 -14.75
C ASP A 459 -0.58 59.48 -13.84
N SER A 460 -0.89 59.77 -12.57
CA SER A 460 -1.65 60.86 -11.90
C SER A 460 -3.17 60.62 -11.88
N ASP A 461 -3.68 60.53 -10.63
CA ASP A 461 -5.01 60.85 -10.09
C ASP A 461 -6.27 60.07 -10.56
N ASP A 462 -7.09 59.56 -9.63
CA ASP A 462 -8.04 60.37 -8.85
C ASP A 462 -8.80 59.52 -7.80
N ASP A 463 -9.11 60.19 -6.70
CA ASP A 463 -9.84 59.78 -5.51
C ASP A 463 -11.33 59.46 -5.78
N ARG A 464 -11.96 58.70 -4.85
CA ARG A 464 -13.22 59.08 -4.16
C ARG A 464 -13.70 58.01 -3.16
N GLU A 465 -13.46 58.34 -1.89
CA GLU A 465 -14.43 58.46 -0.79
C GLU A 465 -15.66 57.54 -0.66
N SER A 466 -15.68 56.86 0.49
CA SER A 466 -16.62 57.04 1.61
C SER A 466 -18.04 56.45 1.57
N GLU A 467 -18.23 55.51 2.52
CA GLU A 467 -19.32 55.38 3.49
C GLU A 467 -20.79 55.44 3.01
N ASN A 468 -21.54 54.36 3.29
CA ASN A 468 -22.83 54.48 3.96
C ASN A 468 -23.32 53.16 4.59
N GLU A 469 -23.44 53.23 5.92
CA GLU A 469 -24.60 52.86 6.76
C GLU A 469 -25.34 51.52 6.60
N ALA A 470 -25.21 50.72 7.66
CA ALA A 470 -26.24 50.34 8.63
C ALA A 470 -27.59 49.75 8.15
N GLY A 471 -27.99 48.63 8.78
CA GLY A 471 -29.42 48.33 8.96
C GLY A 471 -29.81 46.89 9.29
N SER A 472 -30.18 46.66 10.55
CA SER A 472 -31.28 45.80 11.03
C SER A 472 -31.13 44.27 11.16
N ALA A 473 -30.91 43.86 12.41
CA ALA A 473 -31.91 43.33 13.36
C ALA A 473 -32.65 41.99 13.06
N GLU A 474 -32.36 41.03 13.97
CA GLU A 474 -33.31 40.32 14.88
C GLU A 474 -34.64 39.77 14.31
N GLY A 475 -34.86 38.46 14.47
CA GLY A 475 -36.18 37.86 14.24
C GLY A 475 -36.26 36.33 14.31
N ASP A 476 -36.04 35.78 15.51
CA ASP A 476 -36.94 34.86 16.25
C ASP A 476 -37.38 33.47 15.72
N ALA A 477 -37.51 32.58 16.72
CA ALA A 477 -38.50 31.52 16.91
C ALA A 477 -38.37 30.14 16.21
N ASP A 478 -37.96 29.18 17.04
CA ASP A 478 -38.70 27.96 17.44
C ASP A 478 -39.22 26.95 16.40
N GLY A 479 -38.77 25.71 16.60
CA GLY A 479 -39.33 24.52 15.99
C GLY A 479 -38.87 23.25 16.71
N SER A 480 -39.39 23.04 17.93
CA SER A 480 -39.22 21.81 18.70
C SER A 480 -39.84 20.61 17.98
N GLY A 481 -39.16 19.47 17.96
CA GLY A 481 -39.67 18.21 17.43
C GLY A 481 -38.97 17.02 18.08
N SER A 482 -39.51 16.62 19.23
CA SER A 482 -39.18 15.47 20.06
C SER A 482 -39.42 14.11 19.37
N GLY A 483 -38.68 13.08 19.77
CA GLY A 483 -39.29 11.76 20.04
C GLY A 483 -38.78 10.55 19.25
N ASP A 484 -38.02 9.71 19.97
CA ASP A 484 -38.13 8.26 20.10
C ASP A 484 -38.13 7.30 18.89
N ASP A 485 -37.06 6.50 18.89
CA ASP A 485 -37.02 5.04 18.86
C ASP A 485 -38.38 4.32 19.00
N ALA A 486 -38.87 3.76 17.88
CA ALA A 486 -39.83 2.66 17.89
C ALA A 486 -39.71 1.86 16.59
N GLU A 487 -39.37 0.58 16.74
CA GLU A 487 -39.66 -0.53 15.83
C GLU A 487 -41.03 -0.34 15.16
N ALA A 488 -41.07 -0.27 13.83
CA ALA A 488 -42.32 -0.19 13.06
C ALA A 488 -42.29 -1.16 11.87
N ASP A 489 -42.96 -2.28 12.14
CA ASP A 489 -43.81 -3.12 11.30
C ASP A 489 -44.13 -2.60 9.88
N ASP A 490 -44.07 -3.52 8.91
CA ASP A 490 -44.44 -3.33 7.51
C ASP A 490 -45.95 -3.06 7.36
N GLU A 491 -46.36 -1.78 7.36
CA GLU A 491 -47.65 -1.37 6.80
C GLU A 491 -47.42 -0.60 5.48
N VAL A 492 -47.81 -1.24 4.38
CA VAL A 492 -47.93 -0.65 3.04
C VAL A 492 -49.01 0.44 3.06
N GLU A 493 -48.61 1.69 3.32
CA GLU A 493 -49.45 2.86 3.06
C GLU A 493 -49.75 2.95 1.56
N GLU A 494 -51.04 2.81 1.22
CA GLU A 494 -51.58 3.10 -0.11
C GLU A 494 -51.26 4.54 -0.50
N LEU A 495 -50.38 4.70 -1.50
CA LEU A 495 -49.93 6.00 -2.01
C LEU A 495 -51.11 6.82 -2.53
N ASP A 496 -51.39 7.96 -1.88
CA ASP A 496 -52.40 8.93 -2.30
C ASP A 496 -52.10 9.46 -3.73
N PRO A 497 -52.95 9.13 -4.74
CA PRO A 497 -52.74 9.53 -6.12
C PRO A 497 -52.70 11.05 -6.34
N ALA A 498 -53.31 11.84 -5.45
CA ALA A 498 -53.43 13.28 -5.61
C ALA A 498 -52.10 14.03 -5.34
N HIS A 499 -51.24 13.46 -4.49
CA HIS A 499 -50.00 14.10 -4.06
C HIS A 499 -48.75 13.46 -4.66
N HIS A 500 -48.86 12.30 -5.30
CA HIS A 500 -47.71 11.63 -5.91
C HIS A 500 -47.28 12.29 -7.24
N PRO A 501 -46.02 12.78 -7.36
CA PRO A 501 -45.57 13.60 -8.49
C PRO A 501 -45.59 12.88 -9.84
N LEU A 502 -45.65 11.54 -9.86
CA LEU A 502 -45.74 10.73 -11.09
C LEU A 502 -47.18 10.42 -11.52
N LEU A 503 -48.19 10.67 -10.68
CA LEU A 503 -49.60 10.32 -10.97
C LEU A 503 -50.44 11.53 -11.38
N ARG A 504 -49.85 12.73 -11.47
CA ARG A 504 -50.54 13.92 -11.93
C ARG A 504 -50.84 13.82 -13.43
N PRO A 505 -52.10 14.05 -13.87
CA PRO A 505 -52.45 14.12 -15.28
C PRO A 505 -51.57 15.17 -16.00
N GLY A 506 -50.70 14.72 -16.90
CA GLY A 506 -49.77 15.58 -17.65
C GLY A 506 -48.29 15.49 -17.24
N ALA A 507 -47.94 14.75 -16.18
CA ALA A 507 -46.55 14.47 -15.82
C ALA A 507 -46.00 13.35 -16.73
N MET A 508 -45.53 13.71 -17.94
CA MET A 508 -44.75 12.75 -18.74
C MET A 508 -43.36 12.58 -18.11
N PRO A 509 -42.94 11.34 -17.77
CA PRO A 509 -41.57 11.07 -17.39
C PRO A 509 -40.63 11.55 -18.49
N ARG A 510 -39.64 12.37 -18.15
CA ARG A 510 -38.60 12.78 -19.09
C ARG A 510 -37.76 11.56 -19.44
N MET A 511 -38.20 10.76 -20.41
CA MET A 511 -37.38 9.69 -20.97
C MET A 511 -36.13 10.33 -21.58
N SER A 512 -34.96 9.80 -21.20
CA SER A 512 -33.71 10.28 -21.75
C SER A 512 -33.72 10.07 -23.26
N ARG A 513 -33.15 11.03 -24.01
CA ARG A 513 -33.08 11.01 -25.48
C ARG A 513 -32.47 9.71 -26.04
N ALA A 514 -31.64 9.03 -25.23
CA ALA A 514 -31.06 7.73 -25.56
C ALA A 514 -32.11 6.61 -25.67
N ALA A 515 -33.10 6.56 -24.78
CA ALA A 515 -34.16 5.55 -24.81
C ALA A 515 -35.08 5.74 -26.02
N LEU A 516 -35.37 7.00 -26.38
CA LEU A 516 -36.14 7.35 -27.57
C LEU A 516 -35.42 6.95 -28.87
N ASN A 517 -34.10 7.14 -28.93
CA ASN A 517 -33.30 6.73 -30.10
C ASN A 517 -33.20 5.20 -30.23
N MET A 518 -33.10 4.47 -29.11
CA MET A 518 -33.06 2.99 -29.16
C MET A 518 -34.40 2.40 -29.59
N ALA A 519 -35.52 2.97 -29.13
CA ALA A 519 -36.85 2.56 -29.58
C ALA A 519 -37.08 2.87 -31.06
N ALA A 520 -36.57 4.00 -31.56
CA ALA A 520 -36.62 4.32 -32.99
C ALA A 520 -35.82 3.33 -33.84
N ALA A 521 -34.62 2.93 -33.39
CA ALA A 521 -33.78 1.97 -34.10
C ALA A 521 -34.44 0.57 -34.22
N ILE A 522 -35.11 0.11 -33.16
CA ILE A 522 -35.81 -1.20 -33.18
C ILE A 522 -37.02 -1.17 -34.11
N VAL A 523 -37.72 -0.03 -34.20
CA VAL A 523 -38.87 0.11 -35.10
C VAL A 523 -38.41 0.25 -36.56
N GLU A 524 -37.31 0.94 -36.82
CA GLU A 524 -36.73 0.99 -38.17
C GLU A 524 -36.30 -0.39 -38.66
N ASP A 525 -35.67 -1.19 -37.80
CA ASP A 525 -35.22 -2.57 -38.13
C ASP A 525 -36.41 -3.51 -38.41
N ALA A 526 -37.51 -3.35 -37.67
CA ALA A 526 -38.74 -4.12 -37.89
C ALA A 526 -39.53 -3.70 -39.15
N VAL A 527 -39.38 -2.46 -39.62
CA VAL A 527 -40.10 -1.93 -40.79
C VAL A 527 -39.29 -2.12 -42.09
N THR A 528 -37.97 -2.22 -42.02
CA THR A 528 -37.11 -2.38 -43.21
C THR A 528 -36.90 -3.82 -43.65
N GLY A 529 -37.47 -4.83 -42.97
CA GLY A 529 -37.65 -6.17 -43.53
C GLY A 529 -36.37 -6.80 -44.07
N GLY A 530 -35.44 -7.14 -43.17
CA GLY A 530 -34.24 -7.92 -43.50
C GLY A 530 -34.58 -9.39 -43.72
N ASP A 531 -34.93 -9.72 -44.96
CA ASP A 531 -35.05 -11.08 -45.50
C ASP A 531 -33.71 -11.50 -46.12
N GLY A 532 -33.28 -12.74 -45.88
CA GLY A 532 -32.14 -13.43 -46.55
C GLY A 532 -30.81 -13.42 -45.78
N ALA A 533 -30.37 -14.52 -45.13
CA ALA A 533 -29.82 -15.75 -45.72
C ALA A 533 -28.46 -15.51 -46.44
N ASP A 534 -27.37 -16.07 -45.93
CA ASP A 534 -26.82 -17.31 -46.49
C ASP A 534 -25.60 -17.80 -45.69
N ASP A 535 -25.66 -19.09 -45.34
CA ASP A 535 -24.50 -19.94 -45.05
C ASP A 535 -23.65 -20.07 -46.32
N GLN A 536 -22.34 -19.93 -46.19
CA GLN A 536 -21.39 -20.67 -47.03
C GLN A 536 -19.99 -20.68 -46.40
N ASP A 537 -19.67 -21.85 -45.85
CA ASP A 537 -18.33 -22.41 -45.78
C ASP A 537 -17.69 -22.41 -47.17
N GLU A 538 -16.46 -21.91 -47.34
CA GLU A 538 -15.47 -22.47 -48.26
C GLU A 538 -14.02 -22.17 -47.81
N PRO A 539 -13.07 -23.05 -48.16
CA PRO A 539 -11.77 -23.20 -47.51
C PRO A 539 -10.65 -22.37 -48.18
N GLU A 540 -9.64 -21.97 -47.40
CA GLU A 540 -8.43 -21.36 -47.93
C GLU A 540 -7.49 -22.43 -48.51
N GLU A 541 -7.47 -22.51 -49.84
CA GLU A 541 -6.49 -23.21 -50.67
C GLU A 541 -5.17 -22.44 -50.73
N GLU A 542 -4.09 -23.22 -50.57
CA GLU A 542 -2.79 -23.20 -51.24
C GLU A 542 -2.39 -21.96 -52.06
N GLY A 543 -1.30 -21.33 -51.63
CA GLY A 543 -0.48 -20.43 -52.43
C GLY A 543 0.99 -20.83 -52.37
N GLU A 544 1.34 -21.86 -53.14
CA GLU A 544 2.69 -21.99 -53.71
C GLU A 544 2.74 -21.11 -54.96
N ASP A 545 3.73 -20.23 -55.10
CA ASP A 545 4.32 -19.97 -56.40
C ASP A 545 5.76 -19.45 -56.26
N GLU A 546 6.59 -20.12 -57.06
CA GLU A 546 8.03 -20.07 -57.21
C GLU A 546 8.49 -19.02 -58.26
N LEU A 547 9.80 -18.69 -58.26
CA LEU A 547 10.63 -18.22 -59.39
C LEU A 547 10.45 -16.76 -59.86
N GLU A 548 11.42 -15.96 -60.34
CA GLU A 548 12.78 -16.03 -60.93
C GLU A 548 13.45 -14.65 -60.59
N ASP A 549 14.74 -14.45 -60.33
CA ASP A 549 15.95 -14.56 -61.18
C ASP A 549 17.21 -14.25 -60.32
#